data_AF-A0A2N7BTB1-F1
#
_entry.id   AF-A0A2N7BTB1-F1
#
_cell.length_a   1.000
_cell.length_b   1.000
_cell.length_c   1.000
_cell.angle_alpha   90.00
_cell.angle_beta   90.00
_cell.angle_gamma   90.00
#
_symmetry.space_group_name_H-M   'P 1'
#
loop_
_entity.id
_entity.type
_entity.pdbx_description
1 polymer ?
#
loop_
_entity_poly.entity_id
_entity_poly.type
_entity_poly.pdbx_seq_one_letter_code
_entity_poly.pdbx_strand_id
1 'polypeptide(L)'
;MIIEFEEKLLEAIDARIENASDDELFAGGYLRGHISLSVASCEEDGIEDVAEVKLRIEKSLEDARSELTPADRPIVNDLWAELQNQV
;
A
#
# COMPACT_ATOMS: atom_id res chain seq x y z
N MET A 1 -14.67 -7.93 2.34
CA MET A 1 -13.94 -8.80 1.39
C MET A 1 -12.59 -8.17 1.07
N ILE A 2 -11.62 -8.92 0.53
CA ILE A 2 -10.28 -8.37 0.26
C ILE A 2 -10.28 -7.29 -0.84
N ILE A 3 -11.20 -7.36 -1.79
CA ILE A 3 -11.39 -6.34 -2.82
C ILE A 3 -11.91 -5.02 -2.24
N GLU A 4 -12.93 -5.08 -1.37
CA GLU A 4 -13.41 -3.87 -0.68
C GLU A 4 -12.33 -3.23 0.21
N PHE A 5 -11.40 -4.05 0.72
CA PHE A 5 -10.25 -3.56 1.47
C PHE A 5 -9.24 -2.85 0.55
N GLU A 6 -8.94 -3.43 -0.61
CA GLU A 6 -8.14 -2.76 -1.65
C GLU A 6 -8.75 -1.42 -2.05
N GLU A 7 -10.02 -1.40 -2.44
CA GLU A 7 -10.72 -0.19 -2.89
C GLU A 7 -10.61 0.93 -1.85
N LYS A 8 -10.84 0.63 -0.57
CA LYS A 8 -10.70 1.62 0.52
C LYS A 8 -9.29 2.17 0.65
N LEU A 9 -8.26 1.33 0.51
CA LEU A 9 -6.87 1.78 0.55
C LEU A 9 -6.55 2.68 -0.65
N LEU A 10 -7.00 2.30 -1.85
CA LEU A 10 -6.74 3.07 -3.06
C LEU A 10 -7.47 4.42 -3.05
N GLU A 11 -8.73 4.45 -2.59
CA GLU A 11 -9.47 5.69 -2.38
C GLU A 11 -8.78 6.61 -1.37
N ALA A 12 -8.24 6.06 -0.29
CA ALA A 12 -7.50 6.82 0.72
C ALA A 12 -6.18 7.39 0.19
N ILE A 13 -5.51 6.69 -0.74
CA ILE A 13 -4.35 7.20 -1.47
C ILE A 13 -4.78 8.32 -2.43
N ASP A 14 -5.81 8.08 -3.25
CA ASP A 14 -6.27 9.02 -4.27
C ASP A 14 -6.78 10.33 -3.65
N ALA A 15 -7.41 10.28 -2.47
CA ALA A 15 -7.87 11.46 -1.73
C ALA A 15 -6.72 12.42 -1.30
N ARG A 16 -5.47 11.94 -1.30
CA ARG A 16 -4.30 12.75 -0.91
C ARG A 16 -3.62 13.43 -2.10
N ILE A 17 -3.90 12.99 -3.32
CA ILE A 17 -3.20 13.43 -4.54
C ILE A 17 -3.38 14.93 -4.83
N GLU A 18 -4.54 15.52 -4.51
CA GLU A 18 -4.88 16.89 -4.92
C GLU A 18 -3.90 17.95 -4.40
N ASN A 19 -3.25 17.71 -3.25
CA ASN A 19 -2.29 18.63 -2.64
C ASN A 19 -0.93 17.97 -2.33
N ALA A 20 -0.67 16.79 -2.91
CA ALA A 20 0.54 16.03 -2.63
C ALA A 20 1.78 16.66 -3.28
N SER A 21 2.90 16.61 -2.56
CA SER A 21 4.23 16.86 -3.10
C SER A 21 4.69 15.74 -4.04
N ASP A 22 5.75 15.97 -4.82
CA ASP A 22 6.30 14.96 -5.74
C ASP A 22 6.69 13.66 -5.00
N ASP A 23 7.24 13.78 -3.78
CA ASP A 23 7.65 12.63 -2.96
C ASP A 23 6.43 11.86 -2.43
N GLU A 24 5.35 12.56 -2.07
CA GLU A 24 4.07 11.94 -1.65
C GLU A 24 3.35 11.27 -2.83
N LEU A 25 3.41 11.86 -4.03
CA LEU A 25 2.90 11.24 -5.26
C LEU A 25 3.66 9.96 -5.58
N PHE A 26 4.99 9.97 -5.43
CA PHE A 26 5.81 8.78 -5.56
C PHE A 26 5.42 7.72 -4.53
N ALA A 27 5.33 8.07 -3.25
CA ALA A 27 4.98 7.15 -2.18
C ALA A 27 3.58 6.53 -2.38
N GLY A 28 2.60 7.34 -2.79
CA GLY A 28 1.25 6.88 -3.12
C GLY A 28 1.23 5.90 -4.30
N GLY A 29 1.95 6.22 -5.37
CA GLY A 29 2.08 5.33 -6.53
C GLY A 29 2.79 4.01 -6.19
N TYR A 30 3.85 4.09 -5.39
CA TYR A 30 4.61 2.93 -4.91
C TYR A 30 3.72 2.00 -4.07
N LEU A 31 3.04 2.54 -3.05
CA LEU A 31 2.13 1.76 -2.21
C LEU A 31 0.97 1.16 -2.99
N ARG A 32 0.35 1.93 -3.89
CA ARG A 32 -0.72 1.43 -4.77
C ARG A 32 -0.28 0.18 -5.53
N GLY A 33 0.94 0.19 -6.09
CA GLY A 33 1.50 -0.97 -6.77
C GLY A 33 1.61 -2.20 -5.87
N HIS A 34 2.16 -2.05 -4.67
CA HIS A 34 2.32 -3.14 -3.70
C HIS A 34 0.98 -3.68 -3.18
N ILE A 35 0.01 -2.79 -2.95
CA ILE A 35 -1.34 -3.16 -2.52
C ILE A 35 -2.01 -4.01 -3.60
N SER A 36 -2.11 -3.50 -4.83
CA SER A 36 -2.79 -4.21 -5.91
C SER A 36 -2.13 -5.55 -6.26
N LEU A 37 -0.79 -5.62 -6.26
CA LEU A 37 -0.09 -6.88 -6.49
C LEU A 37 -0.34 -7.89 -5.36
N SER A 38 -0.36 -7.43 -4.10
CA SER A 38 -0.57 -8.32 -2.95
C SER A 38 -2.00 -8.83 -2.90
N VAL A 39 -2.98 -7.98 -3.20
CA VAL A 39 -4.40 -8.36 -3.26
C VAL A 39 -4.64 -9.34 -4.40
N ALA A 40 -4.17 -9.04 -5.62
CA ALA A 40 -4.30 -9.96 -6.76
C ALA A 40 -3.66 -11.32 -6.47
N SER A 41 -2.49 -11.35 -5.84
CA SER A 41 -1.85 -12.60 -5.43
C SER A 41 -2.65 -13.36 -4.37
N CYS A 42 -3.32 -12.66 -3.45
CA CYS A 42 -4.22 -13.29 -2.48
C CYS A 42 -5.47 -13.87 -3.16
N GLU A 43 -6.05 -13.15 -4.13
CA GLU A 43 -7.19 -13.63 -4.91
C GLU A 43 -6.85 -14.91 -5.68
N GLU A 44 -5.69 -14.94 -6.35
CA GLU A 44 -5.20 -16.13 -7.07
C GLU A 44 -5.03 -17.34 -6.14
N ASP A 45 -4.60 -17.11 -4.89
CA ASP A 45 -4.42 -18.14 -3.87
C ASP A 45 -5.72 -18.50 -3.12
N GLY A 46 -6.86 -17.85 -3.45
CA GLY A 46 -8.14 -18.06 -2.79
C GLY A 46 -8.20 -17.56 -1.34
N ILE A 47 -7.36 -16.57 -1.00
CA ILE A 47 -7.30 -15.96 0.32
C ILE A 47 -8.35 -14.85 0.40
N GLU A 48 -9.27 -14.97 1.36
CA GLU A 48 -10.30 -13.96 1.62
C GLU A 48 -10.07 -13.19 2.94
N ASP A 49 -8.98 -13.49 3.65
CA ASP A 49 -8.64 -12.86 4.92
C ASP A 49 -7.84 -11.57 4.71
N VAL A 50 -8.42 -10.45 5.15
CA VAL A 50 -7.78 -9.13 5.12
C VAL A 50 -6.50 -9.09 5.95
N ALA A 51 -6.41 -9.85 7.05
CA ALA A 51 -5.20 -9.90 7.86
C ALA A 51 -4.02 -10.50 7.07
N GLU A 52 -4.28 -11.52 6.26
CA GLU A 52 -3.28 -12.13 5.40
C GLU A 52 -2.86 -11.18 4.26
N VAL A 53 -3.81 -10.44 3.67
CA VAL A 53 -3.51 -9.39 2.70
C VAL A 53 -2.58 -8.32 3.30
N LYS A 54 -2.88 -7.83 4.50
CA LYS A 54 -2.03 -6.85 5.21
C LYS A 54 -0.60 -7.39 5.38
N LEU A 55 -0.46 -8.65 5.80
CA LEU A 55 0.84 -9.30 5.93
C LEU A 55 1.59 -9.41 4.59
N ARG A 56 0.88 -9.72 3.49
CA ARG A 56 1.49 -9.78 2.15
C ARG A 56 1.98 -8.41 1.68
N ILE A 57 1.22 -7.36 1.93
CA ILE A 57 1.63 -5.98 1.61
C ILE A 57 2.89 -5.62 2.39
N GLU A 58 2.90 -5.84 3.71
CA GLU A 58 4.06 -5.54 4.55
C GLU A 58 5.31 -6.31 4.11
N LYS A 59 5.15 -7.60 3.80
CA LYS A 59 6.24 -8.42 3.29
C LYS A 59 6.74 -7.90 1.94
N SER A 60 5.84 -7.56 1.03
CA SER A 60 6.18 -7.01 -0.28
C SER A 60 6.96 -5.69 -0.17
N LEU A 61 6.58 -4.83 0.78
CA LEU A 61 7.27 -3.58 1.07
C LEU A 61 8.67 -3.81 1.68
N GLU A 62 8.80 -4.77 2.61
CA GLU A 62 10.11 -5.09 3.20
C GLU A 62 11.05 -5.72 2.17
N ASP A 63 10.55 -6.61 1.31
CA ASP A 63 11.33 -7.25 0.25
C ASP A 63 11.82 -6.22 -0.78
N ALA A 64 11.00 -5.20 -1.09
CA ALA A 64 11.34 -4.12 -2.01
C ALA A 64 12.03 -2.91 -1.34
N ARG A 65 12.32 -2.98 -0.04
CA ARG A 65 12.90 -1.85 0.73
C ARG A 65 14.24 -1.35 0.17
N SER A 66 14.99 -2.18 -0.54
CA SER A 66 16.23 -1.77 -1.23
C SER A 66 16.01 -0.86 -2.43
N GLU A 67 14.80 -0.79 -2.98
CA GLU A 67 14.44 0.06 -4.11
C GLU A 67 14.21 1.53 -3.71
N LEU A 68 13.87 1.75 -2.43
CA LEU A 68 13.63 3.09 -1.88
C LEU A 68 14.93 3.78 -1.46
N THR A 69 15.03 5.08 -1.79
CA THR A 69 16.11 5.92 -1.27
C THR A 69 15.93 6.16 0.24
N PRO A 70 16.99 6.59 0.97
CA PRO A 70 16.85 6.95 2.37
C PRO A 70 15.81 8.04 2.66
N ALA A 71 15.51 8.90 1.68
CA ALA A 71 14.52 9.97 1.80
C ALA A 71 13.08 9.44 1.60
N ASP A 72 12.87 8.49 0.69
CA ASP A 72 11.53 7.97 0.37
C ASP A 72 11.01 6.98 1.41
N ARG A 73 11.92 6.23 2.05
CA ARG A 73 11.58 5.23 3.08
C ARG A 73 10.65 5.75 4.18
N PRO A 74 10.96 6.86 4.89
CA PRO A 74 10.06 7.36 5.91
C PRO A 74 8.69 7.75 5.32
N ILE A 75 8.66 8.36 4.14
CA ILE A 75 7.41 8.82 3.50
C ILE A 75 6.49 7.63 3.18
N VAL A 76 7.04 6.57 2.59
CA VAL A 76 6.29 5.34 2.29
C VAL A 76 5.79 4.66 3.57
N ASN A 77 6.65 4.58 4.59
CA ASN A 77 6.28 3.94 5.87
C ASN A 77 5.20 4.72 6.62
N ASP A 78 5.31 6.05 6.65
CA ASP A 78 4.34 6.94 7.31
C ASP A 78 2.99 6.84 6.60
N LEU A 79 2.99 6.90 5.25
CA LEU A 79 1.78 6.73 4.47
C LEU A 79 1.14 5.35 4.70
N TRP A 80 1.92 4.27 4.75
CA TRP A 80 1.41 2.94 5.05
C TRP A 80 0.77 2.86 6.45
N ALA A 81 1.45 3.40 7.47
CA ALA A 81 0.94 3.43 8.83
C ALA A 81 -0.36 4.22 8.94
N GLU A 82 -0.48 5.33 8.21
CA GLU A 82 -1.70 6.13 8.17
C GLU A 82 -2.85 5.38 7.50
N LEU A 83 -2.60 4.71 6.37
CA LEU A 83 -3.60 3.89 5.70
C LEU A 83 -4.13 2.79 6.61
N GLN A 84 -3.25 2.08 7.32
CA GLN A 84 -3.66 1.04 8.28
C GLN A 84 -4.56 1.56 9.40
N ASN A 85 -4.41 2.82 9.81
CA ASN A 85 -5.26 3.44 10.83
C ASN A 85 -6.63 3.90 10.29
N GLN A 86 -6.77 4.00 8.96
CA GLN A 86 -8.02 4.40 8.30
C GLN A 86 -8.91 3.20 7.92
N VAL A 87 -8.36 1.97 7.85
CA VAL A 87 -9.06 0.76 7.35
C VAL A 87 -9.02 -0.42 8.32
#